data_AF-A0A2D8XME5-F1
#
_entry.id   AF-A0A2D8XME5-F1
#
_cell.length_a   1.000
_cell.length_b   1.000
_cell.length_c   1.000
_cell.angle_alpha   90.00
_cell.angle_beta   90.00
_cell.angle_gamma   90.00
#
_symmetry.space_group_name_H-M   'P 1'
#
loop_
_entity.id
_entity.type
_entity.pdbx_description
1 polymer ?
#
loop_
_entity_poly.entity_id
_entity_poly.type
_entity_poly.pdbx_seq_one_letter_code
_entity_poly.pdbx_strand_id
1 'polypeptide(L)'
;MSDVKLDSLVETYLAIRNERDKLSREHDAKDKELSNDLAQIEQVLLNSCNEVGADSIRTGAGTVIKSTKENFVCGDWDNFKKYVMDNDAIELLQQRIHQTNFKEFLSNREDEGLPPGISSMREFKVTVRKPTSK
;
A
#
# COMPACT_ATOMS: atom_id res chain seq x y z
N MET A 1 -40.57 14.95 -1.71
CA MET A 1 -39.91 15.04 -0.38
C MET A 1 -38.74 14.06 -0.20
N SER A 2 -38.70 12.93 -0.90
CA SER A 2 -37.59 11.97 -0.91
C SER A 2 -36.38 12.43 -1.75
N ASP A 3 -36.63 13.03 -2.92
CA ASP A 3 -35.59 13.44 -3.88
C ASP A 3 -34.65 14.53 -3.32
N VAL A 4 -35.23 15.59 -2.76
CA VAL A 4 -34.49 16.70 -2.12
C VAL A 4 -33.62 16.21 -0.95
N LYS A 5 -34.02 15.14 -0.26
CA LYS A 5 -33.21 14.54 0.81
C LYS A 5 -32.03 13.76 0.24
N LEU A 6 -32.19 13.07 -0.88
CA LEU A 6 -31.11 12.30 -1.51
C LEU A 6 -30.07 13.21 -2.15
N ASP A 7 -30.51 14.27 -2.84
CA ASP A 7 -29.61 15.27 -3.44
C ASP A 7 -28.74 15.94 -2.37
N SER A 8 -29.34 16.39 -1.26
CA SER A 8 -28.59 16.97 -0.14
C SER A 8 -27.60 15.97 0.50
N LEU A 9 -27.95 14.69 0.58
CA LEU A 9 -27.03 13.64 1.05
C LEU A 9 -25.88 13.42 0.08
N VAL A 10 -26.14 13.44 -1.23
CA VAL A 10 -25.12 13.34 -2.28
C VAL A 10 -24.17 14.53 -2.24
N GLU A 11 -24.69 15.75 -2.09
CA GLU A 11 -23.89 16.97 -1.92
C GLU A 11 -23.00 16.90 -0.67
N THR A 12 -23.59 16.53 0.47
CA THR A 12 -22.86 16.37 1.74
C THR A 12 -21.79 15.28 1.63
N TYR A 13 -22.12 14.13 1.02
CA TYR A 13 -21.16 13.05 0.79
C TYR A 13 -19.97 13.52 -0.06
N LEU A 14 -20.24 14.24 -1.15
CA LEU A 14 -19.19 14.76 -2.02
C LEU A 14 -18.34 15.81 -1.32
N ALA A 15 -18.93 16.68 -0.51
CA ALA A 15 -18.20 17.65 0.30
C ALA A 15 -17.23 16.97 1.28
N ILE A 16 -17.72 15.99 2.05
CA ILE A 16 -16.89 15.20 2.97
C ILE A 16 -15.77 14.48 2.23
N ARG A 17 -16.09 13.83 1.10
CA ARG A 17 -15.09 13.10 0.29
C ARG A 17 -14.00 14.04 -0.22
N ASN A 18 -14.37 15.21 -0.73
CA ASN A 18 -13.41 16.19 -1.24
C ASN A 18 -12.51 16.73 -0.12
N GLU A 19 -13.05 17.01 1.07
CA GLU A 19 -12.23 17.48 2.20
C GLU A 19 -11.27 16.39 2.69
N ARG A 20 -11.73 15.12 2.75
CA ARG A 20 -10.84 13.98 3.05
C ARG A 20 -9.71 13.86 2.03
N ASP A 21 -10.03 13.97 0.75
CA ASP A 21 -9.04 13.90 -0.34
C ASP A 21 -8.04 15.06 -0.23
N LYS A 22 -8.50 16.26 0.13
CA LYS A 22 -7.65 17.43 0.37
C LYS A 22 -6.71 17.22 1.56
N LEU A 23 -7.24 16.81 2.71
CA LEU A 23 -6.45 16.56 3.92
C LEU A 23 -5.40 15.47 3.70
N SER A 24 -5.75 14.41 2.97
CA SER A 24 -4.79 13.35 2.60
C SER A 24 -3.63 13.93 1.79
N ARG A 25 -3.92 14.75 0.78
CA ARG A 25 -2.88 15.38 -0.06
C ARG A 25 -1.98 16.34 0.73
N GLU A 26 -2.57 17.14 1.61
CA GLU A 26 -1.81 18.06 2.47
C GLU A 26 -0.92 17.31 3.45
N HIS A 27 -1.43 16.23 4.04
CA HIS A 27 -0.65 15.34 4.89
C HIS A 27 0.51 14.72 4.13
N ASP A 28 0.23 14.09 2.98
CA ASP A 28 1.24 13.42 2.17
C ASP A 28 2.32 14.40 1.67
N ALA A 29 1.95 15.64 1.37
CA ALA A 29 2.90 16.69 1.00
C ALA A 29 3.84 17.05 2.17
N LYS A 30 3.28 17.32 3.35
CA LYS A 30 4.06 17.70 4.54
C LYS A 30 4.94 16.55 5.05
N ASP A 31 4.40 15.33 5.06
CA ASP A 31 5.14 14.13 5.43
C ASP A 31 6.33 13.92 4.48
N LYS A 32 6.11 14.12 3.18
CA LYS A 32 7.19 14.06 2.19
C LYS A 32 8.26 15.13 2.40
N GLU A 33 7.89 16.36 2.74
CA GLU A 33 8.84 17.42 3.09
C GLU A 33 9.71 17.01 4.28
N LEU A 34 9.09 16.58 5.38
CA LEU A 34 9.80 16.12 6.58
C LEU A 34 10.68 14.89 6.30
N SER A 35 10.20 13.95 5.48
CA SER A 35 10.95 12.77 5.08
C SER A 35 12.19 13.15 4.26
N ASN A 36 12.10 14.16 3.38
CA ASN A 36 13.25 14.65 2.63
C ASN A 36 14.28 15.34 3.55
N ASP A 37 13.82 16.14 4.51
CA ASP A 37 14.69 16.80 5.49
C ASP A 37 15.44 15.76 6.34
N LEU A 38 14.75 14.71 6.80
CA LEU A 38 15.36 13.60 7.51
C LEU A 38 16.40 12.88 6.65
N ALA A 39 16.09 12.59 5.39
CA ALA A 39 17.02 11.92 4.48
C ALA A 39 18.34 12.70 4.29
N GLN A 40 18.27 14.05 4.26
CA GLN A 40 19.46 14.89 4.20
C GLN A 40 20.30 14.76 5.48
N ILE A 41 19.67 14.79 6.65
CA ILE A 41 20.35 14.62 7.94
C ILE A 41 20.97 13.22 8.05
N GLU A 42 20.24 12.19 7.67
CA GLU A 42 20.69 10.79 7.66
C GLU A 42 21.93 10.61 6.80
N GLN A 43 21.99 11.25 5.63
CA GLN A 43 23.17 11.21 4.76
C GLN A 43 24.42 11.82 5.44
N VAL A 44 24.26 12.91 6.17
CA VAL A 44 25.35 13.53 6.94
C VAL A 44 25.80 12.60 8.07
N LEU A 45 24.86 12.03 8.82
CA LEU A 45 25.17 11.09 9.91
C LEU A 45 25.87 9.82 9.39
N LEU A 46 25.45 9.31 8.24
CA LEU A 46 26.09 8.18 7.57
C LEU A 46 27.54 8.51 7.18
N ASN A 47 27.79 9.71 6.66
CA ASN A 47 29.15 10.17 6.35
C ASN A 47 30.01 10.22 7.62
N SER A 48 29.49 10.75 8.73
CA SER A 48 30.21 10.76 10.01
C SER A 48 30.53 9.36 10.53
N CYS A 49 29.60 8.40 10.40
CA CYS A 49 29.86 6.99 10.72
C CYS A 49 30.99 6.41 9.86
N ASN A 50 31.03 6.73 8.56
CA ASN A 50 32.05 6.24 7.65
C ASN A 50 33.43 6.89 7.92
N GLU A 51 33.47 8.18 8.24
CA GLU A 51 34.71 8.91 8.58
C GLU A 51 35.39 8.34 9.83
N VAL A 52 34.61 7.97 10.85
CA VAL A 52 35.12 7.41 12.11
C VAL A 52 35.31 5.88 12.01
N GLY A 53 34.82 5.24 10.93
CA GLY A 53 34.86 3.79 10.78
C GLY A 53 34.01 3.05 11.82
N ALA A 54 32.93 3.68 12.31
CA ALA A 54 32.09 3.14 13.37
C ALA A 54 30.68 2.81 12.85
N ASP A 55 30.14 1.67 13.28
CA ASP A 55 28.75 1.28 13.00
C ASP A 55 27.76 1.90 14.00
N SER A 56 28.26 2.52 15.07
CA SER A 56 27.43 3.27 16.01
C SER A 56 28.17 4.46 16.62
N ILE A 57 27.46 5.59 16.75
CA ILE A 57 27.96 6.80 17.42
C ILE A 57 26.94 7.22 18.48
N ARG A 58 27.37 7.24 19.75
CA ARG A 58 26.54 7.76 20.85
C ARG A 58 26.73 9.27 20.99
N THR A 59 25.62 9.98 21.13
CA THR A 59 25.56 11.43 21.37
C THR A 59 24.82 11.72 22.68
N GLY A 60 24.74 12.99 23.09
CA GLY A 60 23.94 13.40 24.23
C GLY A 60 22.42 13.26 24.03
N ALA A 61 21.94 13.30 22.78
CA ALA A 61 20.51 13.24 22.46
C ALA A 61 20.03 11.85 22.00
N GLY A 62 20.95 10.94 21.66
CA GLY A 62 20.60 9.63 21.11
C GLY A 62 21.80 8.88 20.55
N THR A 63 21.54 7.78 19.86
CA THR A 63 22.58 6.93 19.26
C THR A 63 22.30 6.76 17.77
N VAL A 64 23.30 7.05 16.94
CA VAL A 64 23.29 6.75 15.50
C VAL A 64 23.73 5.30 15.33
N ILE A 65 23.01 4.54 14.49
CA ILE A 65 23.33 3.15 14.16
C ILE A 65 23.32 3.02 12.65
N LYS A 66 24.44 2.59 12.06
CA LYS A 66 24.55 2.26 10.64
C LYS A 66 24.17 0.80 10.46
N SER A 67 23.21 0.53 9.57
CA SER A 67 22.80 -0.83 9.22
C SER A 67 22.62 -0.97 7.71
N THR A 68 22.89 -2.17 7.20
CA THR A 68 22.63 -2.51 5.80
C THR A 68 21.19 -3.00 5.68
N LYS A 69 20.41 -2.36 4.80
CA LYS A 69 19.07 -2.81 4.44
C LYS A 69 19.10 -3.45 3.06
N GLU A 70 18.90 -4.75 2.98
CA GLU A 70 18.68 -5.46 1.72
C GLU A 70 17.19 -5.53 1.40
N ASN A 71 16.84 -5.19 0.15
CA ASN A 71 15.48 -5.38 -0.37
C ASN A 71 15.58 -6.16 -1.67
N PHE A 72 14.72 -7.17 -1.82
CA PHE A 72 14.67 -7.99 -3.03
C PHE A 72 13.59 -7.47 -3.97
N VAL A 73 13.92 -7.32 -5.25
CA VAL A 73 12.99 -6.96 -6.32
C VAL A 73 13.01 -8.04 -7.39
N CYS A 74 11.85 -8.37 -7.93
CA CYS A 74 11.73 -9.37 -8.99
C CYS A 74 11.42 -8.67 -10.32
N GLY A 75 12.37 -8.73 -11.26
CA GLY A 75 12.22 -8.19 -12.62
C GLY A 75 11.61 -9.16 -13.62
N ASP A 76 11.73 -10.47 -13.38
CA ASP A 76 11.21 -11.54 -14.24
C ASP A 76 10.35 -12.50 -13.43
N TRP A 77 9.06 -12.19 -13.36
CA TRP A 77 8.10 -12.95 -12.58
C TRP A 77 7.81 -14.33 -13.17
N ASP A 78 7.97 -14.51 -14.47
CA ASP A 78 7.60 -15.77 -15.12
C ASP A 78 8.64 -16.86 -14.78
N ASN A 79 9.92 -16.52 -14.88
CA ASN A 79 10.98 -17.43 -14.44
C ASN A 79 10.99 -17.60 -12.92
N PHE A 80 10.72 -16.55 -12.14
CA PHE A 80 10.67 -16.67 -10.69
C PHE A 80 9.52 -17.55 -10.20
N LYS A 81 8.32 -17.46 -10.80
CA LYS A 81 7.21 -18.38 -10.49
C LYS A 81 7.58 -19.83 -10.78
N LYS A 82 8.24 -20.08 -11.91
CA LYS A 82 8.73 -21.42 -12.25
C LYS A 82 9.70 -21.93 -11.19
N TYR A 83 10.68 -21.11 -10.81
CA TYR A 83 11.61 -21.42 -9.73
C TYR A 83 10.90 -21.75 -8.41
N VAL A 84 9.91 -20.94 -8.02
CA VAL A 84 9.12 -21.15 -6.80
C VAL A 84 8.41 -22.50 -6.83
N MET A 85 7.79 -22.88 -7.96
CA MET A 85 7.11 -24.17 -8.11
C MET A 85 8.11 -25.34 -8.13
N ASP A 86 9.21 -25.21 -8.85
CA ASP A 86 10.24 -26.26 -8.98
C ASP A 86 10.94 -26.57 -7.63
N ASN A 87 10.91 -25.63 -6.68
CA ASN A 87 11.54 -25.75 -5.36
C ASN A 87 10.53 -25.84 -4.19
N ASP A 88 9.23 -25.99 -4.46
CA ASP A 88 8.17 -25.96 -3.45
C ASP A 88 8.24 -24.74 -2.50
N ALA A 89 8.74 -23.61 -3.00
CA ALA A 89 9.13 -22.45 -2.20
C ALA A 89 8.04 -21.37 -2.13
N ILE A 90 6.76 -21.78 -1.99
CA ILE A 90 5.62 -20.86 -2.03
C ILE A 90 5.65 -19.77 -0.93
N GLU A 91 6.31 -20.08 0.19
CA GLU A 91 6.51 -19.17 1.33
C GLU A 91 7.41 -17.96 1.01
N LEU A 92 8.09 -17.94 -0.14
CA LEU A 92 8.80 -16.75 -0.63
C LEU A 92 7.83 -15.65 -1.08
N LEU A 93 6.55 -15.99 -1.30
CA LEU A 93 5.52 -15.05 -1.73
C LEU A 93 4.67 -14.58 -0.55
N GLN A 94 4.21 -13.33 -0.61
CA GLN A 94 3.26 -12.81 0.37
C GLN A 94 1.87 -13.46 0.21
N GLN A 95 1.25 -13.82 1.33
CA GLN A 95 -0.11 -14.37 1.35
C GLN A 95 -1.15 -13.27 1.08
N ARG A 96 -1.46 -13.04 -0.20
CA ARG A 96 -2.51 -12.11 -0.62
C ARG A 96 -3.22 -12.63 -1.86
N ILE A 97 -4.54 -12.78 -1.75
CA ILE A 97 -5.37 -13.23 -2.88
C ILE A 97 -5.56 -12.08 -3.86
N HIS A 98 -5.20 -12.32 -5.12
CA HIS A 98 -5.48 -11.39 -6.21
C HIS A 98 -6.97 -11.46 -6.60
N GLN A 99 -7.78 -10.59 -5.99
CA GLN A 99 -9.25 -10.64 -6.04
C GLN A 99 -9.84 -10.72 -7.46
N THR A 100 -9.31 -9.96 -8.43
CA THR A 100 -9.84 -9.97 -9.81
C THR A 100 -9.60 -11.33 -10.48
N ASN A 101 -8.35 -11.78 -10.55
CA ASN A 101 -7.98 -13.10 -11.08
C ASN A 101 -8.70 -14.23 -10.35
N PHE A 102 -8.88 -14.14 -9.03
CA PHE A 102 -9.60 -15.17 -8.28
C PHE A 102 -11.09 -15.22 -8.66
N LYS A 103 -11.74 -14.08 -8.90
CA LYS A 103 -13.12 -14.04 -9.42
C LYS A 103 -13.23 -14.65 -10.82
N GLU A 104 -12.30 -14.33 -11.71
CA GLU A 104 -12.24 -14.91 -13.06
C GLU A 104 -11.94 -16.42 -13.04
N PHE A 105 -11.11 -16.87 -12.09
CA PHE A 105 -10.84 -18.28 -11.88
C PHE A 105 -12.10 -19.04 -11.45
N LEU A 106 -12.92 -18.44 -10.58
CA LEU A 106 -14.17 -19.02 -10.09
C LEU A 106 -15.33 -18.92 -11.10
N SER A 107 -15.37 -17.91 -11.97
CA SER A 107 -16.48 -17.74 -12.93
C SER A 107 -16.59 -18.89 -13.93
N ASN A 108 -15.51 -19.64 -14.13
CA ASN A 108 -15.49 -20.84 -14.98
C ASN A 108 -15.64 -22.15 -14.17
N ARG A 109 -15.91 -22.07 -12.86
CA ARG A 109 -15.93 -23.19 -11.89
C ARG A 109 -17.00 -22.98 -10.81
N GLU A 110 -18.15 -22.44 -11.20
CA GLU A 110 -19.21 -22.11 -10.23
C GLU A 110 -19.79 -23.37 -9.54
N ASP A 111 -19.71 -24.52 -10.20
CA ASP A 111 -20.15 -25.83 -9.72
C ASP A 111 -19.20 -26.48 -8.70
N GLU A 112 -17.91 -26.15 -8.72
CA GLU A 112 -16.90 -26.69 -7.79
C GLU A 112 -16.95 -26.02 -6.40
N GLY A 113 -17.62 -24.86 -6.29
CA GLY A 113 -17.70 -24.09 -5.05
C GLY A 113 -16.42 -23.32 -4.71
N LEU A 114 -16.28 -22.89 -3.43
CA LEU A 114 -15.11 -22.15 -2.98
C LEU A 114 -13.96 -23.11 -2.60
N PRO A 115 -12.70 -22.80 -2.97
CA PRO A 115 -11.54 -23.55 -2.51
C PRO A 115 -11.45 -23.63 -0.98
N PRO A 116 -10.90 -24.72 -0.41
CA PRO A 116 -10.68 -24.85 1.02
C PRO A 116 -9.90 -23.66 1.60
N GLY A 117 -10.31 -23.19 2.78
CA GLY A 117 -9.69 -22.04 3.45
C GLY A 117 -10.16 -20.67 2.96
N ILE A 118 -10.99 -20.60 1.92
CA ILE A 118 -11.59 -19.36 1.42
C ILE A 118 -13.03 -19.23 1.91
N SER A 119 -13.35 -18.07 2.48
CA SER A 119 -14.72 -17.64 2.72
C SER A 119 -15.01 -16.36 1.94
N SER A 120 -16.24 -16.20 1.48
CA SER A 120 -16.67 -14.97 0.80
C SER A 120 -17.50 -14.10 1.73
N MET A 121 -17.14 -12.82 1.85
CA MET A 121 -17.99 -11.80 2.47
C MET A 121 -18.53 -10.89 1.36
N ARG A 122 -19.85 -10.73 1.28
CA ARG A 122 -20.50 -9.85 0.31
C ARG A 122 -21.05 -8.63 1.05
N GLU A 123 -20.65 -7.45 0.62
CA GLU A 123 -21.12 -6.18 1.17
C GLU A 123 -21.66 -5.30 0.05
N PHE A 124 -22.80 -4.64 0.29
CA PHE A 124 -23.31 -3.62 -0.61
C PHE A 124 -22.53 -2.31 -0.40
N LYS A 125 -21.90 -1.82 -1.46
CA LYS A 125 -21.18 -0.55 -1.43
C LYS A 125 -21.88 0.47 -2.33
N VAL A 126 -22.10 1.67 -1.82
CA VAL A 126 -22.54 2.82 -2.62
C VAL A 126 -21.33 3.62 -3.08
N THR A 127 -21.32 4.04 -4.35
CA THR A 127 -20.32 4.96 -4.90
C THR A 127 -21.03 6.17 -5.50
N VAL A 128 -20.73 7.36 -4.99
CA VAL A 128 -21.26 8.63 -5.52
C VAL A 128 -20.21 9.28 -6.42
N ARG A 129 -20.61 9.61 -7.66
CA ARG A 129 -19.76 10.28 -8.65
C ARG A 129 -20.32 11.68 -8.94
N LYS A 130 -19.42 12.61 -9.31
CA LYS A 130 -19.85 13.92 -9.84
C LYS A 130 -20.55 13.71 -11.19
N PRO A 131 -21.52 14.57 -11.56
CA PRO A 131 -22.14 14.50 -12.87
C PRO A 131 -21.08 14.69 -13.95
N THR A 132 -21.11 13.84 -14.97
CA THR A 132 -20.32 14.04 -16.19
C THR A 132 -20.96 15.21 -16.94
N SER A 133 -20.21 16.30 -17.19
CA SER A 133 -20.72 17.40 -18.02
C SER A 133 -21.16 16.84 -19.37
N LYS A 134 -22.33 17.27 -19.86
CA LYS A 134 -22.56 17.35 -21.31
C LYS A 134 -21.83 18.56 -21.86
#